data_AF-A0A355CNS3-F1
#
_entry.id   AF-A0A355CNS3-F1
#
_cell.length_a   1.000
_cell.length_b   1.000
_cell.length_c   1.000
_cell.angle_alpha   90.00
_cell.angle_beta   90.00
_cell.angle_gamma   90.00
#
_symmetry.space_group_name_H-M   'P 1'
#
loop_
_entity.id
_entity.type
_entity.pdbx_description
1 polymer ?
#
loop_
_entity_poly.entity_id
_entity_poly.type
_entity_poly.pdbx_seq_one_letter_code
_entity_poly.pdbx_strand_id
1 'polypeptide(L)'
;MQKEQRQRAFTAFQEFLNTALEERLQQQQEPSPETVAIALFQNVAATVPAYQTFLVEHNINPAGIQTFEDFQKLPLITKDNYLRTHPLAELCRGGKLATCDFIAASSGSTGKPTFWPRFLSDELQIATRFEQIFHDSFYADTRSTLAVICFALGTWVGGMYTANCCRHLASKGYPVTVVTPGNNKTEIFRVVQELGDDFEQVVLLGYPPFVKDVIDSGIAAGVEWEKYRIKMVFAGEVFSEEWRSLVSYRTNSDNLYYNSASLYGTADAGVLGNETPLSICIRRFLANNPEAARNLFGESRLPSLMQYDPNSRFFEVND
;
A
#
# COMPACT_ATOMS: atom_id res chain seq x y z
N MET A 1 -19.64 -14.93 -19.39
CA MET A 1 -19.28 -13.63 -18.79
C MET A 1 -20.22 -13.33 -17.63
N GLN A 2 -19.70 -13.03 -16.43
CA GLN A 2 -20.51 -12.81 -15.23
C GLN A 2 -20.93 -11.33 -15.12
N LYS A 3 -22.24 -11.03 -15.15
CA LYS A 3 -22.76 -9.65 -15.19
C LYS A 3 -22.43 -8.86 -13.92
N GLU A 4 -22.56 -9.48 -12.75
CA GLU A 4 -22.31 -8.85 -11.44
C GLU A 4 -20.83 -8.49 -11.26
N GLN A 5 -19.91 -9.41 -11.59
CA GLN A 5 -18.46 -9.16 -11.54
C GLN A 5 -18.06 -7.97 -12.42
N ARG A 6 -18.61 -7.90 -13.64
CA ARG A 6 -18.37 -6.77 -14.55
C ARG A 6 -18.93 -5.46 -13.99
N GLN A 7 -20.14 -5.48 -13.42
CA GLN A 7 -20.74 -4.29 -12.83
C GLN A 7 -19.92 -3.79 -11.63
N ARG A 8 -19.44 -4.69 -10.77
CA ARG A 8 -18.56 -4.35 -9.64
C ARG A 8 -17.28 -3.67 -10.11
N ALA A 9 -16.61 -4.23 -11.12
CA ALA A 9 -15.41 -3.61 -11.70
C ALA A 9 -15.71 -2.22 -12.29
N PHE A 10 -16.77 -2.11 -13.09
CA PHE A 10 -17.16 -0.86 -13.71
C PHE A 10 -17.47 0.24 -12.69
N THR A 11 -18.30 -0.06 -11.69
CA THR A 11 -18.66 0.90 -10.64
C THR A 11 -17.42 1.34 -9.85
N ALA A 12 -16.61 0.39 -9.36
CA ALA A 12 -15.43 0.73 -8.57
C ALA A 12 -14.41 1.57 -9.37
N PHE A 13 -14.21 1.22 -10.65
CA PHE A 13 -13.29 1.96 -11.50
C PHE A 13 -13.83 3.35 -11.85
N GLN A 14 -15.11 3.46 -12.21
CA GLN A 14 -15.75 4.75 -12.46
C GLN A 14 -15.67 5.67 -11.23
N GLU A 15 -15.90 5.14 -10.04
CA GLU A 15 -15.80 5.88 -8.79
C GLU A 15 -14.36 6.32 -8.50
N PHE A 16 -13.36 5.47 -8.76
CA PHE A 16 -11.96 5.85 -8.60
C PHE A 16 -11.56 6.96 -9.58
N LEU A 17 -11.95 6.85 -10.85
CA LEU A 17 -11.57 7.79 -11.90
C LEU A 17 -12.19 9.18 -11.72
N ASN A 18 -13.45 9.26 -11.26
CA ASN A 18 -14.20 10.52 -11.24
C ASN A 18 -14.18 11.25 -9.89
N THR A 19 -13.70 10.63 -8.81
CA THR A 19 -13.60 11.30 -7.50
C THR A 19 -12.21 11.87 -7.31
N ALA A 20 -12.11 13.19 -7.10
CA ALA A 20 -10.85 13.87 -6.84
C ALA A 20 -10.17 13.35 -5.57
N LEU A 21 -8.83 13.36 -5.52
CA LEU A 21 -8.09 12.94 -4.33
C LEU A 21 -8.51 13.72 -3.08
N GLU A 22 -8.63 15.05 -3.18
CA GLU A 22 -9.02 15.88 -2.05
C GLU A 22 -10.42 15.53 -1.54
N GLU A 23 -11.37 15.25 -2.43
CA GLU A 23 -12.69 14.74 -2.04
C GLU A 23 -12.58 13.38 -1.35
N ARG A 24 -11.73 12.46 -1.84
CA ARG A 24 -11.48 11.16 -1.18
C ARG A 24 -10.88 11.30 0.21
N LEU A 25 -9.98 12.26 0.40
CA LEU A 25 -9.29 12.49 1.68
C LEU A 25 -10.13 13.34 2.65
N GLN A 26 -10.99 14.22 2.13
CA GLN A 26 -11.86 15.11 2.92
C GLN A 26 -13.25 14.56 3.16
N GLN A 27 -13.70 13.53 2.41
CA GLN A 27 -15.00 12.90 2.58
C GLN A 27 -15.22 12.70 4.07
N GLN A 28 -16.07 13.58 4.60
CA GLN A 28 -16.19 13.84 6.03
C GLN A 28 -16.54 12.53 6.72
N GLN A 29 -16.21 12.47 8.00
CA GLN A 29 -16.37 11.40 9.00
C GLN A 29 -17.73 10.64 9.06
N GLU A 30 -18.61 10.78 8.08
CA GLU A 30 -19.89 10.08 7.92
C GLU A 30 -19.91 9.21 6.65
N PRO A 31 -20.24 7.91 6.75
CA PRO A 31 -20.48 7.19 7.99
C PRO A 31 -19.20 7.09 8.84
N SER A 32 -19.37 6.94 10.17
CA SER A 32 -18.24 6.75 11.07
C SER A 32 -17.44 5.48 10.71
N PRO A 33 -16.14 5.41 11.01
CA PRO A 33 -15.31 4.23 10.75
C PRO A 33 -15.88 2.95 11.35
N GLU A 34 -16.48 3.02 12.54
CA GLU A 34 -17.15 1.91 13.20
C GLU A 34 -18.36 1.43 12.40
N THR A 35 -19.13 2.36 11.84
CA THR A 35 -20.28 2.06 10.98
C THR A 35 -19.82 1.35 9.70
N VAL A 36 -18.70 1.80 9.11
CA VAL A 36 -18.09 1.14 7.95
C VAL A 36 -17.62 -0.27 8.30
N ALA A 37 -16.96 -0.44 9.45
CA ALA A 37 -16.48 -1.75 9.91
C ALA A 37 -17.63 -2.74 10.15
N ILE A 38 -18.72 -2.30 10.80
CA ILE A 38 -19.91 -3.13 11.02
C ILE A 38 -20.58 -3.49 9.68
N ALA A 39 -20.70 -2.54 8.76
CA ALA A 39 -21.26 -2.81 7.43
C ALA A 39 -20.41 -3.84 6.65
N LEU A 40 -19.08 -3.74 6.74
CA LEU A 40 -18.17 -4.72 6.17
C LEU A 40 -18.33 -6.09 6.83
N PHE A 41 -18.40 -6.15 8.17
CA PHE A 41 -18.67 -7.39 8.90
C PHE A 41 -19.95 -8.06 8.41
N GLN A 42 -21.06 -7.32 8.33
CA GLN A 42 -22.35 -7.86 7.89
C GLN A 42 -22.26 -8.38 6.45
N ASN A 43 -21.57 -7.67 5.56
CA ASN A 43 -21.32 -8.13 4.19
C ASN A 43 -20.51 -9.42 4.14
N VAL A 44 -19.43 -9.51 4.91
CA VAL A 44 -18.55 -10.69 4.95
C VAL A 44 -19.27 -11.88 5.56
N ALA A 45 -19.99 -11.70 6.68
CA ALA A 45 -20.81 -12.73 7.30
C ALA A 45 -21.91 -13.25 6.36
N ALA A 46 -22.46 -12.42 5.48
CA ALA A 46 -23.46 -12.85 4.51
C ALA A 46 -22.88 -13.56 3.28
N THR A 47 -21.63 -13.28 2.91
CA THR A 47 -21.11 -13.65 1.57
C THR A 47 -19.87 -14.52 1.56
N VAL A 48 -19.14 -14.68 2.68
CA VAL A 48 -17.90 -15.46 2.74
C VAL A 48 -18.13 -16.77 3.51
N PRO A 49 -18.15 -17.94 2.84
CA PRO A 49 -18.46 -19.22 3.49
C PRO A 49 -17.55 -19.58 4.66
N ALA A 50 -16.24 -19.33 4.54
CA ALA A 50 -15.31 -19.58 5.63
C ALA A 50 -15.66 -18.77 6.88
N TYR A 51 -16.03 -17.50 6.71
CA TYR A 51 -16.41 -16.64 7.85
C TYR A 51 -17.73 -17.06 8.47
N GLN A 52 -18.69 -17.54 7.68
CA GLN A 52 -19.93 -18.14 8.20
C GLN A 52 -19.65 -19.34 9.10
N THR A 53 -18.80 -20.26 8.65
CA THR A 53 -18.37 -21.41 9.45
C THR A 53 -17.67 -20.96 10.72
N PHE A 54 -16.73 -20.01 10.62
CA PHE A 54 -16.01 -19.46 11.76
C PHE A 54 -16.94 -18.85 12.82
N LEU A 55 -17.97 -18.10 12.41
CA LEU A 55 -18.95 -17.53 13.35
C LEU A 55 -19.81 -18.60 14.02
N VAL A 56 -20.23 -19.65 13.28
CA VAL A 56 -20.99 -20.77 13.85
C VAL A 56 -20.16 -21.53 14.89
N GLU A 57 -18.88 -21.80 14.60
CA GLU A 57 -17.96 -22.47 15.52
C GLU A 57 -17.76 -21.69 16.83
N HIS A 58 -17.85 -20.35 16.78
CA HIS A 58 -17.76 -19.48 17.95
C HIS A 58 -19.12 -19.16 18.58
N ASN A 59 -20.21 -19.78 18.11
CA ASN A 59 -21.59 -19.55 18.58
C ASN A 59 -22.05 -18.07 18.43
N ILE A 60 -21.64 -17.41 17.36
CA ILE A 60 -21.96 -16.00 17.09
C ILE A 60 -23.08 -15.92 16.05
N ASN A 61 -24.14 -15.20 16.39
CA ASN A 61 -25.20 -14.83 15.44
C ASN A 61 -24.87 -13.46 14.80
N PRO A 62 -24.60 -13.37 13.49
CA PRO A 62 -24.25 -12.11 12.83
C PRO A 62 -25.31 -11.01 12.99
N ALA A 63 -26.60 -11.38 13.05
CA ALA A 63 -27.69 -10.42 13.21
C ALA A 63 -27.69 -9.70 14.56
N GLY A 64 -26.96 -10.25 15.55
CA GLY A 64 -26.78 -9.65 16.87
C GLY A 64 -25.65 -8.62 16.93
N ILE A 65 -24.84 -8.48 15.88
CA ILE A 65 -23.72 -7.53 15.85
C ILE A 65 -24.18 -6.22 15.20
N GLN A 66 -24.74 -5.31 15.99
CA GLN A 66 -25.33 -4.06 15.47
C GLN A 66 -24.61 -2.81 15.97
N THR A 67 -23.95 -2.89 17.12
CA THR A 67 -23.19 -1.78 17.70
C THR A 67 -21.69 -2.03 17.61
N PHE A 68 -20.90 -0.97 17.82
CA PHE A 68 -19.46 -1.11 17.89
C PHE A 68 -19.04 -2.00 19.08
N GLU A 69 -19.73 -1.90 20.21
CA GLU A 69 -19.46 -2.78 21.36
C GLU A 69 -19.68 -4.27 21.03
N ASP A 70 -20.67 -4.59 20.18
CA ASP A 70 -20.88 -5.96 19.71
C ASP A 70 -19.77 -6.40 18.77
N PHE A 71 -19.33 -5.51 17.86
CA PHE A 71 -18.24 -5.77 16.94
C PHE A 71 -16.94 -6.10 17.68
N GLN A 72 -16.64 -5.37 18.76
CA GLN A 72 -15.44 -5.61 19.58
C GLN A 72 -15.44 -6.97 20.32
N LYS A 73 -16.58 -7.66 20.40
CA LYS A 73 -16.68 -9.01 20.98
C LYS A 73 -16.31 -10.11 19.97
N LEU A 74 -16.11 -9.77 18.70
CA LEU A 74 -15.78 -10.74 17.66
C LEU A 74 -14.38 -11.35 17.91
N PRO A 75 -14.23 -12.67 17.73
CA PRO A 75 -12.95 -13.34 17.90
C PRO A 75 -11.97 -12.91 16.80
N LEU A 76 -10.70 -12.72 17.19
CA LEU A 76 -9.64 -12.37 16.25
C LEU A 76 -9.36 -13.52 15.28
N ILE A 77 -9.19 -13.16 14.01
CA ILE A 77 -8.73 -14.07 12.96
C ILE A 77 -7.20 -14.15 12.97
N THR A 78 -6.68 -15.36 12.83
CA THR A 78 -5.26 -15.67 12.70
C THR A 78 -5.03 -16.62 11.51
N LYS A 79 -3.76 -16.87 11.18
CA LYS A 79 -3.43 -17.89 10.18
C LYS A 79 -3.88 -19.29 10.60
N ASP A 80 -3.85 -19.58 11.89
CA ASP A 80 -4.06 -20.93 12.41
C ASP A 80 -5.53 -21.24 12.69
N ASN A 81 -6.32 -20.27 13.15
CA ASN A 81 -7.74 -20.48 13.45
C ASN A 81 -8.69 -20.22 12.27
N TYR A 82 -8.20 -19.69 11.15
CA TYR A 82 -9.06 -19.29 10.03
C TYR A 82 -8.42 -19.57 8.65
N LEU A 83 -7.26 -18.97 8.34
CA LEU A 83 -6.75 -19.05 6.97
C LEU A 83 -6.31 -20.46 6.56
N ARG A 84 -5.73 -21.23 7.50
CA ARG A 84 -5.25 -22.60 7.24
C ARG A 84 -6.34 -23.65 7.41
N THR A 85 -7.45 -23.33 8.06
CA THR A 85 -8.57 -24.25 8.32
C THR A 85 -9.53 -24.34 7.14
N HIS A 86 -9.54 -23.33 6.26
CA HIS A 86 -10.46 -23.27 5.13
C HIS A 86 -9.76 -23.36 3.76
N PRO A 87 -10.40 -24.02 2.77
CA PRO A 87 -9.98 -23.93 1.38
C PRO A 87 -9.97 -22.49 0.85
N LEU A 88 -9.02 -22.16 -0.02
CA LEU A 88 -8.85 -20.80 -0.55
C LEU A 88 -10.12 -20.21 -1.19
N ALA A 89 -10.91 -21.04 -1.87
CA ALA A 89 -12.15 -20.60 -2.49
C ALA A 89 -13.21 -20.17 -1.46
N GLU A 90 -13.27 -20.83 -0.30
CA GLU A 90 -14.23 -20.50 0.78
C GLU A 90 -13.89 -19.20 1.51
N LEU A 91 -12.62 -18.78 1.47
CA LEU A 91 -12.17 -17.46 1.93
C LEU A 91 -12.62 -16.32 0.98
N CYS A 92 -13.10 -16.65 -0.22
CA CYS A 92 -13.57 -15.68 -1.21
C CYS A 92 -15.09 -15.48 -1.13
N ARG A 93 -15.56 -14.31 -1.56
CA ARG A 93 -17.00 -14.02 -1.66
C ARG A 93 -17.69 -15.05 -2.57
N GLY A 94 -18.81 -15.58 -2.10
CA GLY A 94 -19.60 -16.62 -2.75
C GLY A 94 -18.90 -17.97 -2.85
N GLY A 95 -17.78 -18.20 -2.15
CA GLY A 95 -17.03 -19.45 -2.20
C GLY A 95 -16.33 -19.70 -3.54
N LYS A 96 -16.08 -18.65 -4.33
CA LYS A 96 -15.67 -18.76 -5.73
C LYS A 96 -14.40 -17.97 -6.03
N LEU A 97 -13.28 -18.68 -6.12
CA LEU A 97 -11.99 -18.09 -6.52
C LEU A 97 -12.05 -17.41 -7.91
N ALA A 98 -12.85 -17.93 -8.85
CA ALA A 98 -13.00 -17.36 -10.18
C ALA A 98 -13.69 -15.98 -10.22
N THR A 99 -14.15 -15.46 -9.08
CA THR A 99 -14.67 -14.08 -8.97
C THR A 99 -13.57 -13.07 -8.63
N CYS A 100 -12.39 -13.55 -8.25
CA CYS A 100 -11.14 -12.79 -8.16
C CYS A 100 -10.50 -12.69 -9.56
N ASP A 101 -9.76 -11.62 -9.82
CA ASP A 101 -9.04 -11.40 -11.09
C ASP A 101 -7.52 -11.46 -10.94
N PHE A 102 -7.03 -11.51 -9.69
CA PHE A 102 -5.60 -11.59 -9.38
C PHE A 102 -5.34 -12.44 -8.13
N ILE A 103 -4.17 -13.07 -8.05
CA ILE A 103 -3.71 -13.78 -6.84
C ILE A 103 -2.29 -13.35 -6.54
N ALA A 104 -2.09 -12.80 -5.34
CA ALA A 104 -0.76 -12.50 -4.79
C ALA A 104 -0.34 -13.57 -3.77
N ALA A 105 0.95 -13.62 -3.42
CA ALA A 105 1.50 -14.45 -2.37
C ALA A 105 2.29 -13.61 -1.36
N SER A 106 2.19 -13.98 -0.08
CA SER A 106 3.06 -13.44 0.98
C SER A 106 4.45 -14.06 0.91
N SER A 107 5.50 -13.32 1.27
CA SER A 107 6.92 -13.75 1.27
C SER A 107 7.24 -15.05 2.04
N GLY A 108 6.33 -15.54 2.89
CA GLY A 108 6.53 -16.80 3.63
C GLY A 108 7.47 -16.67 4.83
N SER A 109 7.70 -15.46 5.35
CA SER A 109 8.57 -15.23 6.52
C SER A 109 8.18 -16.06 7.76
N THR A 110 6.92 -16.46 7.88
CA THR A 110 6.39 -17.27 8.99
C THR A 110 6.06 -18.72 8.58
N GLY A 111 6.67 -19.25 7.51
CA GLY A 111 6.45 -20.62 7.02
C GLY A 111 5.88 -20.68 5.60
N LYS A 112 4.93 -21.56 5.33
CA LYS A 112 4.36 -21.73 3.99
C LYS A 112 3.74 -20.41 3.48
N PRO A 113 4.15 -19.89 2.31
CA PRO A 113 3.51 -18.75 1.67
C PRO A 113 1.99 -18.93 1.54
N THR A 114 1.23 -17.90 1.90
CA THR A 114 -0.23 -17.87 1.74
C THR A 114 -0.59 -17.13 0.45
N PHE A 115 -1.59 -17.63 -0.26
CA PHE A 115 -2.18 -16.96 -1.42
C PHE A 115 -3.29 -16.00 -1.00
N TRP A 116 -3.34 -14.85 -1.68
CA TRP A 116 -4.24 -13.75 -1.42
C TRP A 116 -4.98 -13.40 -2.71
N PRO A 117 -6.16 -13.97 -2.93
CA PRO A 117 -7.03 -13.63 -4.05
C PRO A 117 -7.52 -12.19 -3.90
N ARG A 118 -7.58 -11.48 -5.02
CA ARG A 118 -7.96 -10.07 -5.09
C ARG A 118 -8.83 -9.81 -6.31
N PHE A 119 -9.56 -8.71 -6.25
CA PHE A 119 -10.25 -8.12 -7.38
C PHE A 119 -9.77 -6.69 -7.61
N LEU A 120 -9.97 -6.17 -8.83
CA LEU A 120 -9.68 -4.78 -9.18
C LEU A 120 -10.12 -3.77 -8.11
N SER A 121 -11.32 -3.93 -7.55
CA SER A 121 -11.84 -3.03 -6.50
C SER A 121 -10.96 -2.98 -5.25
N ASP A 122 -10.31 -4.08 -4.91
CA ASP A 122 -9.42 -4.16 -3.74
C ASP A 122 -8.11 -3.39 -3.98
N GLU A 123 -7.70 -3.25 -5.25
CA GLU A 123 -6.54 -2.45 -5.64
C GLU A 123 -6.86 -0.96 -5.70
N LEU A 124 -8.02 -0.57 -6.21
CA LEU A 124 -8.38 0.84 -6.39
C LEU A 124 -8.47 1.61 -5.07
N GLN A 125 -8.92 0.97 -3.98
CA GLN A 125 -8.90 1.58 -2.65
C GLN A 125 -7.47 1.90 -2.18
N ILE A 126 -6.50 1.06 -2.55
CA ILE A 126 -5.10 1.26 -2.19
C ILE A 126 -4.42 2.21 -3.17
N ALA A 127 -4.83 2.24 -4.43
CA ALA A 127 -4.34 3.20 -5.41
C ALA A 127 -4.50 4.64 -4.92
N THR A 128 -5.54 4.96 -4.12
CA THR A 128 -5.69 6.27 -3.45
C THR A 128 -4.49 6.65 -2.57
N ARG A 129 -3.82 5.69 -1.92
CA ARG A 129 -2.60 5.96 -1.11
C ARG A 129 -1.39 6.26 -1.98
N PHE A 130 -1.27 5.58 -3.12
CA PHE A 130 -0.28 5.93 -4.12
C PHE A 130 -0.57 7.30 -4.73
N GLU A 131 -1.83 7.57 -5.05
CA GLU A 131 -2.29 8.87 -5.55
C GLU A 131 -1.93 9.99 -4.58
N GLN A 132 -2.15 9.79 -3.27
CA GLN A 132 -1.76 10.76 -2.24
C GLN A 132 -0.26 11.08 -2.27
N ILE A 133 0.61 10.06 -2.34
CA ILE A 133 2.05 10.29 -2.42
C ILE A 133 2.41 11.01 -3.74
N PHE A 134 1.89 10.53 -4.86
CA PHE A 134 2.22 11.07 -6.18
C PHE A 134 1.73 12.50 -6.37
N HIS A 135 0.53 12.83 -5.87
CA HIS A 135 -0.05 14.16 -5.91
C HIS A 135 0.61 15.09 -4.89
N ASP A 136 0.48 14.81 -3.58
CA ASP A 136 0.84 15.76 -2.52
C ASP A 136 2.36 15.91 -2.38
N SER A 137 3.13 14.83 -2.58
CA SER A 137 4.59 14.85 -2.39
C SER A 137 5.33 15.12 -3.70
N PHE A 138 4.94 14.46 -4.79
CA PHE A 138 5.70 14.49 -6.04
C PHE A 138 5.16 15.47 -7.10
N TYR A 139 3.96 16.03 -6.89
CA TYR A 139 3.30 16.92 -7.86
C TYR A 139 3.16 16.24 -9.24
N ALA A 140 2.89 14.93 -9.25
CA ALA A 140 2.82 14.11 -10.45
C ALA A 140 1.50 14.26 -11.22
N ASP A 141 0.58 15.11 -10.74
CA ASP A 141 -0.60 15.60 -11.46
C ASP A 141 -0.23 16.64 -12.52
N THR A 142 0.84 17.40 -12.28
CA THR A 142 1.32 18.45 -13.17
C THR A 142 2.68 18.15 -13.81
N ARG A 143 3.42 17.16 -13.30
CA ARG A 143 4.73 16.77 -13.81
C ARG A 143 4.71 15.39 -14.45
N SER A 144 5.19 15.32 -15.68
CA SER A 144 5.47 14.05 -16.35
C SER A 144 6.40 13.18 -15.51
N THR A 145 5.97 11.96 -15.21
CA THR A 145 6.61 11.11 -14.21
C THR A 145 6.81 9.69 -14.74
N LEU A 146 8.05 9.20 -14.70
CA LEU A 146 8.36 7.79 -14.96
C LEU A 146 8.38 7.00 -13.65
N ALA A 147 7.42 6.10 -13.45
CA ALA A 147 7.39 5.18 -12.31
C ALA A 147 8.14 3.88 -12.66
N VAL A 148 9.29 3.67 -12.03
CA VAL A 148 10.17 2.51 -12.24
C VAL A 148 9.95 1.51 -11.10
N ILE A 149 9.33 0.38 -11.42
CA ILE A 149 9.01 -0.66 -10.44
C ILE A 149 10.24 -1.54 -10.20
N CYS A 150 10.94 -1.27 -9.10
CA CYS A 150 12.14 -1.98 -8.64
C CYS A 150 11.82 -3.18 -7.72
N PHE A 151 10.55 -3.36 -7.34
CA PHE A 151 10.10 -4.56 -6.63
C PHE A 151 10.23 -5.82 -7.50
N ALA A 152 10.49 -6.97 -6.88
CA ALA A 152 10.43 -8.25 -7.58
C ALA A 152 9.03 -8.45 -8.19
N LEU A 153 8.99 -8.72 -9.50
CA LEU A 153 7.76 -9.01 -10.22
C LEU A 153 7.35 -10.48 -10.04
N GLY A 154 6.13 -10.81 -10.44
CA GLY A 154 5.56 -12.15 -10.33
C GLY A 154 4.52 -12.25 -9.23
N THR A 155 4.53 -13.36 -8.48
CA THR A 155 3.47 -13.69 -7.51
C THR A 155 3.52 -12.87 -6.23
N TRP A 156 4.63 -12.23 -5.91
CA TRP A 156 4.76 -11.45 -4.67
C TRP A 156 3.94 -10.17 -4.75
N VAL A 157 3.30 -9.81 -3.64
CA VAL A 157 2.42 -8.63 -3.59
C VAL A 157 3.12 -7.35 -4.03
N GLY A 158 4.39 -7.12 -3.68
CA GLY A 158 5.05 -5.82 -3.91
C GLY A 158 5.09 -5.36 -5.37
N GLY A 159 5.52 -6.22 -6.30
CA GLY A 159 5.79 -5.85 -7.69
C GLY A 159 4.55 -5.50 -8.50
N MET A 160 3.73 -6.51 -8.79
CA MET A 160 2.56 -6.33 -9.67
C MET A 160 1.52 -5.41 -9.06
N TYR A 161 1.35 -5.43 -7.73
CA TYR A 161 0.40 -4.57 -7.04
C TYR A 161 0.78 -3.09 -7.17
N THR A 162 2.05 -2.76 -6.94
CA THR A 162 2.56 -1.39 -7.07
C THR A 162 2.47 -0.92 -8.53
N ALA A 163 2.84 -1.80 -9.48
CA ALA A 163 2.69 -1.53 -10.90
C ALA A 163 1.23 -1.22 -11.28
N ASN A 164 0.27 -2.02 -10.80
CA ASN A 164 -1.15 -1.82 -11.05
C ASN A 164 -1.64 -0.49 -10.47
N CYS A 165 -1.29 -0.17 -9.21
CA CYS A 165 -1.65 1.11 -8.60
C CYS A 165 -1.17 2.30 -9.45
N CYS A 166 0.10 2.32 -9.87
CA CYS A 166 0.62 3.38 -10.73
C CYS A 166 -0.08 3.44 -12.10
N ARG A 167 -0.48 2.29 -12.68
CA ARG A 167 -1.27 2.25 -13.92
C ARG A 167 -2.70 2.77 -13.73
N HIS A 168 -3.29 2.56 -12.55
CA HIS A 168 -4.61 3.13 -12.21
C HIS A 168 -4.52 4.65 -12.13
N LEU A 169 -3.47 5.21 -11.50
CA LEU A 169 -3.21 6.66 -11.51
C LEU A 169 -3.11 7.22 -12.94
N ALA A 170 -2.36 6.55 -13.81
CA ALA A 170 -2.26 6.92 -15.22
C ALA A 170 -3.63 6.90 -15.92
N SER A 171 -4.46 5.89 -15.62
CA SER A 171 -5.83 5.79 -16.16
C SER A 171 -6.76 6.89 -15.63
N LYS A 172 -6.48 7.41 -14.42
CA LYS A 172 -7.18 8.56 -13.81
C LYS A 172 -6.79 9.91 -14.41
N GLY A 173 -5.77 9.93 -15.28
CA GLY A 173 -5.35 11.13 -16.02
C GLY A 173 -4.05 11.76 -15.51
N TYR A 174 -3.39 11.16 -14.52
CA TYR A 174 -2.05 11.61 -14.12
C TYR A 174 -1.05 11.36 -15.26
N PRO A 175 -0.12 12.29 -15.57
CA PRO A 175 0.97 12.10 -16.53
C PRO A 175 2.05 11.13 -16.01
N VAL A 176 1.65 9.93 -15.59
CA VAL A 176 2.51 8.87 -15.06
C VAL A 176 2.65 7.76 -16.08
N THR A 177 3.88 7.40 -16.44
CA THR A 177 4.20 6.22 -17.25
C THR A 177 4.89 5.18 -16.39
N VAL A 178 4.50 3.91 -16.52
CA VAL A 178 4.99 2.82 -15.67
C VAL A 178 5.90 1.89 -16.47
N VAL A 179 7.05 1.56 -15.91
CA VAL A 179 7.99 0.56 -16.44
C VAL A 179 8.40 -0.41 -15.34
N THR A 180 8.50 -1.70 -15.68
CA THR A 180 8.65 -2.78 -14.69
C THR A 180 9.93 -3.59 -14.93
N PRO A 181 11.12 -3.03 -14.66
CA PRO A 181 12.39 -3.78 -14.76
C PRO A 181 12.53 -4.86 -13.67
N GLY A 182 11.71 -4.78 -12.61
CA GLY A 182 11.78 -5.68 -11.48
C GLY A 182 13.05 -5.47 -10.67
N ASN A 183 13.61 -6.54 -10.11
CA ASN A 183 14.85 -6.50 -9.33
C ASN A 183 16.13 -6.67 -10.17
N ASN A 184 16.05 -6.49 -11.49
CA ASN A 184 17.22 -6.54 -12.37
C ASN A 184 17.89 -5.16 -12.45
N LYS A 185 19.02 -4.99 -11.74
CA LYS A 185 19.75 -3.70 -11.69
C LYS A 185 20.19 -3.20 -13.07
N THR A 186 20.71 -4.08 -13.93
CA THR A 186 21.14 -3.71 -15.29
C THR A 186 19.97 -3.16 -16.10
N GLU A 187 18.80 -3.77 -15.98
CA GLU A 187 17.60 -3.29 -16.66
C GLU A 187 17.07 -1.99 -16.05
N ILE A 188 17.14 -1.82 -14.72
CA ILE A 188 16.80 -0.55 -14.07
C ILE A 188 17.68 0.59 -14.61
N PHE A 189 18.99 0.37 -14.72
CA PHE A 189 19.91 1.40 -15.22
C PHE A 189 19.61 1.74 -16.68
N ARG A 190 19.45 0.71 -17.53
CA ARG A 190 19.09 0.87 -18.94
C ARG A 190 17.81 1.70 -19.10
N VAL A 191 16.76 1.33 -18.36
CA VAL A 191 15.46 2.03 -18.37
C VAL A 191 15.61 3.48 -17.94
N VAL A 192 16.30 3.75 -16.83
CA VAL A 192 16.48 5.12 -16.34
C VAL A 192 17.30 5.96 -17.31
N GLN A 193 18.34 5.41 -17.92
CA GLN A 193 19.21 6.12 -18.86
C GLN A 193 18.55 6.33 -20.23
N GLU A 194 17.76 5.37 -20.72
CA GLU A 194 17.12 5.48 -22.03
C GLU A 194 15.82 6.27 -22.00
N LEU A 195 15.07 6.23 -20.89
CA LEU A 195 13.74 6.84 -20.79
C LEU A 195 13.69 8.03 -19.84
N GLY A 196 14.62 8.16 -18.89
CA GLY A 196 14.52 9.15 -17.82
C GLY A 196 14.50 10.60 -18.31
N ASP A 197 15.20 10.91 -19.41
CA ASP A 197 15.26 12.25 -20.00
C ASP A 197 13.94 12.68 -20.67
N ASP A 198 13.03 11.74 -20.96
CA ASP A 198 11.71 12.04 -21.53
C ASP A 198 10.68 12.50 -20.47
N PHE A 199 11.07 12.52 -19.19
CA PHE A 199 10.20 12.87 -18.06
C PHE A 199 10.83 13.93 -17.17
N GLU A 200 9.99 14.76 -16.55
CA GLU A 200 10.44 15.77 -15.58
C GLU A 200 10.94 15.17 -14.25
N GLN A 201 10.54 13.92 -13.96
CA GLN A 201 11.00 13.19 -12.79
C GLN A 201 10.87 11.66 -12.93
N VAL A 202 11.73 10.94 -12.22
CA VAL A 202 11.70 9.47 -12.12
C VAL A 202 11.42 9.06 -10.67
N VAL A 203 10.45 8.15 -10.48
CA VAL A 203 10.12 7.56 -9.17
C VAL A 203 10.63 6.13 -9.12
N LEU A 204 11.51 5.81 -8.17
CA LEU A 204 11.96 4.43 -7.90
C LEU A 204 11.06 3.81 -6.82
N LEU A 205 10.39 2.70 -7.13
CA LEU A 205 9.48 2.01 -6.21
C LEU A 205 10.05 0.64 -5.81
N GLY A 206 10.48 0.46 -4.56
CA GLY A 206 11.12 -0.78 -4.13
C GLY A 206 11.31 -0.93 -2.62
N TYR A 207 11.87 -2.06 -2.19
CA TYR A 207 12.27 -2.25 -0.79
C TYR A 207 13.44 -1.32 -0.45
N PRO A 208 13.48 -0.69 0.73
CA PRO A 208 14.53 0.26 1.11
C PRO A 208 15.96 -0.22 0.79
N PRO A 209 16.46 -1.36 1.31
CA PRO A 209 17.85 -1.76 1.06
C PRO A 209 18.14 -2.01 -0.42
N PHE A 210 17.17 -2.51 -1.19
CA PHE A 210 17.34 -2.77 -2.61
C PHE A 210 17.41 -1.47 -3.42
N VAL A 211 16.55 -0.49 -3.14
CA VAL A 211 16.62 0.83 -3.81
C VAL A 211 17.95 1.51 -3.51
N LYS A 212 18.46 1.41 -2.28
CA LYS A 212 19.81 1.90 -1.97
C LYS A 212 20.89 1.18 -2.77
N ASP A 213 20.83 -0.14 -2.91
CA ASP A 213 21.78 -0.91 -3.71
C ASP A 213 21.71 -0.56 -5.20
N VAL A 214 20.51 -0.31 -5.75
CA VAL A 214 20.30 0.22 -7.10
C VAL A 214 21.02 1.57 -7.24
N ILE A 215 20.80 2.51 -6.32
CA ILE A 215 21.43 3.83 -6.36
C ILE A 215 22.97 3.71 -6.30
N ASP A 216 23.50 2.96 -5.34
CA ASP A 216 24.95 2.78 -5.15
C ASP A 216 25.62 2.11 -6.35
N SER A 217 25.02 1.02 -6.83
CA SER A 217 25.51 0.30 -7.99
C SER A 217 25.39 1.13 -9.26
N GLY A 218 24.35 1.98 -9.36
CA GLY A 218 24.17 2.91 -10.47
C GLY A 218 25.25 3.97 -10.50
N ILE A 219 25.64 4.54 -9.34
CA ILE A 219 26.77 5.48 -9.25
C ILE A 219 28.05 4.80 -9.75
N ALA A 220 28.32 3.57 -9.30
CA ALA A 220 29.48 2.80 -9.76
C ALA A 220 29.42 2.45 -11.26
N ALA A 221 28.22 2.31 -11.83
CA ALA A 221 27.97 2.06 -13.24
C ALA A 221 27.89 3.34 -14.11
N GLY A 222 28.06 4.52 -13.53
CA GLY A 222 28.01 5.81 -14.25
C GLY A 222 26.61 6.37 -14.51
N VAL A 223 25.58 5.91 -13.78
CA VAL A 223 24.24 6.52 -13.81
C VAL A 223 24.29 7.87 -13.08
N GLU A 224 24.04 8.94 -13.83
CA GLU A 224 23.99 10.31 -13.31
C GLU A 224 22.61 10.60 -12.69
N TRP A 225 22.32 10.04 -11.51
CA TRP A 225 21.01 10.13 -10.84
C TRP A 225 20.45 11.56 -10.71
N GLU A 226 21.34 12.54 -10.55
CA GLU A 226 20.99 13.96 -10.41
C GLU A 226 20.23 14.55 -11.61
N LYS A 227 20.34 13.94 -12.80
CA LYS A 227 19.61 14.36 -14.02
C LYS A 227 18.11 14.14 -13.92
N TYR A 228 17.68 13.12 -13.18
CA TYR A 228 16.33 12.56 -13.29
C TYR A 228 15.39 12.97 -12.14
N ARG A 229 15.81 13.92 -11.30
CA ARG A 229 15.03 14.45 -10.16
C ARG A 229 14.37 13.34 -9.33
N ILE A 230 15.18 12.38 -8.90
CA ILE A 230 14.72 11.10 -8.33
C ILE A 230 13.77 11.31 -7.15
N LYS A 231 12.64 10.59 -7.20
CA LYS A 231 11.70 10.36 -6.10
C LYS A 231 11.75 8.89 -5.71
N MET A 232 11.38 8.58 -4.47
CA MET A 232 11.43 7.21 -3.97
C MET A 232 10.16 6.83 -3.20
N VAL A 233 9.61 5.65 -3.51
CA VAL A 233 8.53 5.05 -2.72
C VAL A 233 9.02 3.72 -2.16
N PHE A 234 8.93 3.58 -0.84
CA PHE A 234 9.40 2.39 -0.14
C PHE A 234 8.25 1.56 0.40
N ALA A 235 8.44 0.25 0.48
CA ALA A 235 7.55 -0.64 1.22
C ALA A 235 8.30 -1.88 1.71
N GLY A 236 7.69 -2.59 2.67
CA GLY A 236 8.11 -3.95 3.07
C GLY A 236 9.19 -4.04 4.15
N GLU A 237 9.95 -2.97 4.42
CA GLU A 237 10.92 -2.92 5.51
C GLU A 237 11.00 -1.54 6.16
N VAL A 238 11.47 -1.52 7.41
CA VAL A 238 11.71 -0.28 8.17
C VAL A 238 13.08 0.32 7.84
N PHE A 239 13.18 1.64 7.93
CA PHE A 239 14.44 2.37 7.80
C PHE A 239 14.47 3.58 8.76
N SER A 240 15.66 4.13 8.97
CA SER A 240 15.89 5.30 9.84
C SER A 240 15.92 6.61 9.07
N GLU A 241 15.78 7.75 9.75
CA GLU A 241 15.84 9.07 9.11
C GLU A 241 17.26 9.44 8.65
N GLU A 242 18.29 8.85 9.25
CA GLU A 242 19.67 8.91 8.77
C GLU A 242 19.81 8.15 7.45
N TRP A 243 19.19 6.96 7.34
CA TRP A 243 19.17 6.20 6.10
C TRP A 243 18.46 6.98 4.98
N ARG A 244 17.32 7.64 5.28
CA ARG A 244 16.62 8.51 4.32
C ARG A 244 17.53 9.65 3.84
N SER A 245 18.26 10.27 4.77
CA SER A 245 19.20 11.36 4.46
C SER A 245 20.33 10.86 3.55
N LEU A 246 20.85 9.65 3.80
CA LEU A 246 21.90 9.03 2.99
C LEU A 246 21.46 8.78 1.53
N VAL A 247 20.31 8.14 1.32
CA VAL A 247 19.84 7.84 -0.05
C VAL A 247 19.43 9.11 -0.80
N SER A 248 18.89 10.10 -0.08
CA SER A 248 18.56 11.41 -0.64
C SER A 248 19.80 12.17 -1.08
N TYR A 249 20.87 12.15 -0.27
CA TYR A 249 22.16 12.75 -0.63
C TYR A 249 22.74 12.13 -1.91
N ARG A 250 22.69 10.81 -2.05
CA ARG A 250 23.23 10.07 -3.22
C ARG A 250 22.49 10.32 -4.53
N THR A 251 21.25 10.81 -4.44
CA THR A 251 20.41 11.13 -5.59
C THR A 251 20.34 12.64 -5.84
N ASN A 252 21.14 13.44 -5.12
CA ASN A 252 21.11 14.90 -5.16
C ASN A 252 19.70 15.48 -4.91
N SER A 253 18.97 14.85 -3.98
CA SER A 253 17.61 15.26 -3.62
C SER A 253 17.60 16.62 -2.91
N ASP A 254 16.77 17.54 -3.39
CA ASP A 254 16.62 18.91 -2.88
C ASP A 254 15.66 19.03 -1.69
N ASN A 255 14.88 17.99 -1.40
CA ASN A 255 13.85 18.04 -0.36
C ASN A 255 13.58 16.67 0.30
N LEU A 256 13.95 16.56 1.57
CA LEU A 256 13.82 15.31 2.35
C LEU A 256 12.38 14.96 2.73
N TYR A 257 11.46 15.94 2.72
CA TYR A 257 10.07 15.74 3.15
C TYR A 257 9.15 15.35 1.99
N TYR A 258 9.52 15.72 0.76
CA TYR A 258 8.68 15.55 -0.43
C TYR A 258 9.25 14.53 -1.43
N ASN A 259 10.55 14.23 -1.41
CA ASN A 259 11.15 13.36 -2.45
C ASN A 259 11.17 11.87 -2.08
N SER A 260 10.64 11.50 -0.92
CA SER A 260 10.47 10.10 -0.56
C SER A 260 9.26 9.89 0.34
N ALA A 261 8.64 8.72 0.24
CA ALA A 261 7.60 8.28 1.17
C ALA A 261 7.65 6.76 1.35
N SER A 262 7.23 6.29 2.51
CA SER A 262 7.07 4.86 2.80
C SER A 262 5.61 4.47 2.89
N LEU A 263 5.31 3.26 2.43
CA LEU A 263 4.01 2.61 2.53
C LEU A 263 4.10 1.51 3.58
N TYR A 264 3.24 1.58 4.60
CA TYR A 264 3.05 0.51 5.56
C TYR A 264 1.93 -0.40 5.08
N GLY A 265 2.17 -1.71 5.11
CA GLY A 265 1.19 -2.68 4.64
C GLY A 265 1.62 -4.13 4.81
N THR A 266 0.68 -5.03 4.55
CA THR A 266 0.85 -6.47 4.66
C THR A 266 0.30 -7.17 3.41
N ALA A 267 0.72 -8.42 3.16
CA ALA A 267 0.34 -9.12 1.93
C ALA A 267 -1.15 -9.46 1.83
N ASP A 268 -1.84 -9.52 2.96
CA ASP A 268 -3.29 -9.70 3.10
C ASP A 268 -4.04 -8.37 2.96
N ALA A 269 -3.73 -7.38 3.79
CA ALA A 269 -4.49 -6.12 3.82
C ALA A 269 -4.05 -5.09 2.77
N GLY A 270 -2.92 -5.33 2.09
CA GLY A 270 -2.27 -4.36 1.21
C GLY A 270 -1.75 -3.16 2.00
N VAL A 271 -1.81 -1.95 1.43
CA VAL A 271 -1.38 -0.73 2.13
C VAL A 271 -2.39 -0.39 3.23
N LEU A 272 -1.87 -0.14 4.42
CA LEU A 272 -2.60 0.25 5.61
C LEU A 272 -2.43 1.74 5.91
N GLY A 273 -1.30 2.33 5.53
CA GLY A 273 -1.04 3.76 5.67
C GLY A 273 0.22 4.18 4.91
N ASN A 274 0.44 5.48 4.78
CA ASN A 274 1.58 6.04 4.07
C ASN A 274 2.21 7.20 4.84
N GLU A 275 3.48 7.45 4.57
CA GLU A 275 4.14 8.68 5.00
C GLU A 275 3.60 9.87 4.19
N THR A 276 3.59 11.03 4.84
CA THR A 276 3.30 12.33 4.24
C THR A 276 4.39 13.31 4.65
N PRO A 277 4.50 14.49 4.00
CA PRO A 277 5.47 15.50 4.41
C PRO A 277 5.38 15.85 5.90
N LEU A 278 4.16 15.88 6.46
CA LEU A 278 3.92 16.09 7.88
C LEU A 278 4.48 14.94 8.74
N SER A 279 4.16 13.68 8.39
CA SER A 279 4.61 12.53 9.17
C SER A 279 6.14 12.39 9.13
N ILE A 280 6.76 12.67 7.97
CA ILE A 280 8.21 12.72 7.82
C ILE A 280 8.80 13.85 8.66
N CYS A 281 8.20 15.04 8.64
CA CYS A 281 8.65 16.17 9.46
C CYS A 281 8.68 15.84 10.94
N ILE A 282 7.59 15.27 11.47
CA ILE A 282 7.50 14.86 12.88
C ILE A 282 8.54 13.78 13.19
N ARG A 283 8.64 12.74 12.35
CA ARG A 283 9.58 11.64 12.58
C ARG A 283 11.03 12.11 12.59
N ARG A 284 11.40 13.03 11.69
CA ARG A 284 12.72 13.67 11.65
C ARG A 284 12.99 14.55 12.86
N PHE A 285 12.01 15.30 13.32
CA PHE A 285 12.12 16.06 14.56
C PHE A 285 12.44 15.11 15.72
N LEU A 286 11.68 14.01 15.87
CA LEU A 286 11.91 13.04 16.95
C LEU A 286 13.27 12.32 16.83
N ALA A 287 13.74 12.06 15.61
CA ALA A 287 15.05 11.43 15.38
C ALA A 287 16.19 12.31 15.91
N ASN A 288 16.08 13.62 15.72
CA ASN A 288 17.05 14.61 16.19
C ASN A 288 16.85 15.01 17.66
N ASN A 289 15.77 14.56 18.30
CA ASN A 289 15.42 14.91 19.70
C ASN A 289 15.11 13.65 20.52
N PRO A 290 16.14 12.86 20.91
CA PRO A 290 15.94 11.57 21.58
C PRO A 290 15.17 11.64 22.90
N GLU A 291 15.27 12.75 23.64
CA GLU A 291 14.47 12.97 24.85
C GLU A 291 12.98 13.11 24.55
N ALA A 292 12.62 13.88 23.51
CA ALA A 292 11.24 13.99 23.05
C ALA A 292 10.70 12.63 22.56
N ALA A 293 11.53 11.86 21.85
CA ALA A 293 11.16 10.51 21.41
C ALA A 293 10.88 9.57 22.60
N ARG A 294 11.76 9.55 23.62
CA ARG A 294 11.55 8.75 24.84
C ARG A 294 10.30 9.17 25.61
N ASN A 295 10.04 10.47 25.72
CA ASN A 295 8.84 10.97 26.40
C ASN A 295 7.55 10.57 25.67
N LEU A 296 7.59 10.47 24.34
CA LEU A 296 6.42 10.14 23.53
C LEU A 296 6.21 8.62 23.38
N PHE A 297 7.27 7.85 23.16
CA PHE A 297 7.19 6.42 22.81
C PHE A 297 7.72 5.48 23.90
N GLY A 298 8.29 6.00 24.98
CA GLY A 298 8.94 5.20 26.02
C GLY A 298 10.32 4.65 25.64
N GLU A 299 10.74 4.75 24.38
CA GLU A 299 12.06 4.36 23.89
C GLU A 299 12.63 5.36 22.88
N SER A 300 13.94 5.28 22.62
CA SER A 300 14.61 6.12 21.62
C SER A 300 14.51 5.59 20.19
N ARG A 301 14.11 4.33 20.02
CA ARG A 301 13.90 3.74 18.69
C ARG A 301 12.60 4.29 18.13
N LEU A 302 12.66 4.90 16.95
CA LEU A 302 11.47 5.48 16.35
C LEU A 302 10.61 4.43 15.65
N PRO A 303 9.29 4.39 15.91
CA PRO A 303 8.37 3.64 15.08
C PRO A 303 8.28 4.26 13.68
N SER A 304 7.62 3.56 12.77
CA SER A 304 7.12 4.21 11.55
C SER A 304 5.98 5.16 11.93
N LEU A 305 5.95 6.35 11.33
CA LEU A 305 4.88 7.33 11.55
C LEU A 305 4.16 7.59 10.23
N MET A 306 2.90 7.18 10.17
CA MET A 306 2.11 7.09 8.94
C MET A 306 0.75 7.75 9.15
N GLN A 307 0.10 8.17 8.07
CA GLN A 307 -1.31 8.53 8.05
C GLN A 307 -2.11 7.42 7.35
N TYR A 308 -3.35 7.24 7.79
CA TYR A 308 -4.32 6.32 7.19
C TYR A 308 -5.71 6.95 7.17
N ASP A 309 -6.62 6.39 6.38
CA ASP A 309 -8.04 6.74 6.39
C ASP A 309 -8.80 5.69 7.18
N PRO A 310 -9.48 6.07 8.26
CA PRO A 310 -10.19 5.12 9.12
C PRO A 310 -11.43 4.49 8.44
N ASN A 311 -12.00 5.14 7.42
CA ASN A 311 -13.09 4.55 6.62
C ASN A 311 -12.57 3.52 5.61
N SER A 312 -11.27 3.55 5.29
CA SER A 312 -10.62 2.53 4.45
C SER A 312 -9.96 1.43 5.27
N ARG A 313 -9.37 1.77 6.43
CA ARG A 313 -8.65 0.85 7.31
C ARG A 313 -8.98 1.15 8.77
N PHE A 314 -9.60 0.18 9.43
CA PHE A 314 -9.94 0.29 10.85
C PHE A 314 -8.84 -0.35 11.71
N PHE A 315 -8.33 0.39 12.69
CA PHE A 315 -7.30 -0.07 13.62
C PHE A 315 -7.86 -0.13 15.04
N GLU A 316 -7.59 -1.24 15.71
CA GLU A 316 -7.91 -1.45 17.12
C GLU A 316 -6.64 -1.80 17.90
N VAL A 317 -6.63 -1.47 19.18
CA VAL A 317 -5.59 -1.88 20.12
C VAL A 317 -6.17 -2.99 20.98
N ASN A 318 -5.42 -4.07 21.15
CA ASN A 318 -5.75 -5.15 22.07
C ASN A 318 -4.59 -5.26 23.05
N ASP A 319 -4.87 -5.04 24.33
CA ASP A 319 -3.89 -5.02 25.43
C ASP A 319 -3.54 -6.44 25.92
#